data_AF-A0A7R9P0V9-F1
#
_entry.id   AF-A0A7R9P0V9-F1
#
_cell.length_a   1.000
_cell.length_b   1.000
_cell.length_c   1.000
_cell.angle_alpha   90.00
_cell.angle_beta   90.00
_cell.angle_gamma   90.00
#
_symmetry.space_group_name_H-M   'P 1'
#
loop_
_entity.id
_entity.type
_entity.pdbx_description
1 polymer ?
#
loop_
_entity_poly.entity_id
_entity_poly.type
_entity_poly.pdbx_seq_one_letter_code
_entity_poly.pdbx_strand_id
1 'polypeptide(L)'
;MESPIMWNRASLPAVLSYRTIKNLNNRPRGAVVSEPGYDSRGSQVRFPAAQSLASSSRDFDPRTRAFSDEELKPQPMIKKSRKQFVPDEMKDEKYWARRRKNNMAAKRSRDARRIKENQIALRAGFLEKENMGLRQEMDRLKKENMLLRDKLSKFSDV
;
A
#
# COMPACT_ATOMS: atom_id res chain seq x y z
N MET A 1 -35.62 1.76 30.62
CA MET A 1 -35.82 1.40 29.20
C MET A 1 -34.96 2.35 28.39
N GLU A 2 -33.71 1.99 28.13
CA GLU A 2 -32.78 2.81 27.34
C GLU A 2 -32.95 2.48 25.86
N SER A 3 -33.26 3.49 25.06
CA SER A 3 -33.42 3.38 23.61
C SER A 3 -32.07 3.16 22.91
N PRO A 4 -31.92 2.16 22.02
CA PRO A 4 -30.68 1.92 21.28
C PRO A 4 -30.36 3.04 20.28
N ILE A 5 -29.06 3.39 20.20
CA ILE A 5 -28.49 4.34 19.24
C ILE A 5 -28.64 3.76 17.83
N MET A 6 -29.62 4.27 17.08
CA MET A 6 -29.81 4.00 15.66
C MET A 6 -28.67 4.65 14.87
N TRP A 7 -27.68 3.87 14.44
CA TRP A 7 -26.73 4.32 13.45
C TRP A 7 -27.49 4.54 12.14
N ASN A 8 -27.71 5.80 11.79
CA ASN A 8 -28.22 6.21 10.49
C ASN A 8 -27.27 5.69 9.41
N ARG A 9 -27.66 4.60 8.74
CA ARG A 9 -27.00 4.04 7.56
C ARG A 9 -27.34 4.92 6.35
N ALA A 10 -26.87 6.17 6.38
CA ALA A 10 -26.98 7.08 5.27
C ALA A 10 -26.13 6.55 4.11
N SER A 11 -26.83 6.06 3.08
CA SER A 11 -26.47 6.02 1.66
C SER A 11 -24.95 5.99 1.34
N LEU A 12 -24.40 4.80 1.13
CA LEU A 12 -23.08 4.63 0.52
C LEU A 12 -23.17 5.04 -0.96
N PRO A 13 -22.44 6.05 -1.45
CA PRO A 13 -22.41 6.31 -2.87
C PRO A 13 -21.60 5.22 -3.58
N ALA A 14 -22.24 4.63 -4.59
CA ALA A 14 -21.75 3.90 -5.75
C ALA A 14 -20.31 3.35 -5.72
N VAL A 15 -20.20 2.04 -5.94
CA VAL A 15 -18.97 1.34 -6.34
C VAL A 15 -18.29 2.13 -7.46
N LEU A 16 -17.19 2.82 -7.15
CA LEU A 16 -16.42 3.52 -8.16
C LEU A 16 -15.81 2.47 -9.09
N SER A 17 -16.19 2.51 -10.37
CA SER A 17 -15.62 1.67 -11.42
C SER A 17 -14.09 1.70 -11.35
N TYR A 18 -13.45 0.55 -11.63
CA TYR A 18 -11.99 0.39 -11.69
C TYR A 18 -11.31 1.49 -12.52
N ARG A 19 -12.01 2.06 -13.52
CA ARG A 19 -11.54 3.15 -14.38
C ARG A 19 -11.43 4.49 -13.64
N THR A 20 -12.36 4.79 -12.74
CA THR A 20 -12.38 6.04 -11.93
C THR A 20 -11.29 6.04 -10.87
N ILE A 21 -10.97 4.86 -10.31
CA ILE A 21 -9.92 4.73 -9.28
C ILE A 21 -8.52 4.92 -9.89
N LYS A 22 -8.29 4.46 -11.12
CA LYS A 22 -7.01 4.68 -11.83
C LYS A 22 -6.73 6.17 -12.07
N ASN A 23 -7.75 6.99 -12.32
CA ASN A 23 -7.60 8.44 -12.52
C ASN A 23 -7.24 9.23 -11.24
N LEU A 24 -7.58 8.72 -10.05
CA LEU A 24 -7.19 9.37 -8.79
C LEU A 24 -5.68 9.22 -8.50
N ASN A 25 -5.05 8.15 -9.01
CA ASN A 25 -3.61 7.90 -8.87
C ASN A 25 -2.76 8.74 -9.85
N ASN A 26 -3.38 9.37 -10.86
CA ASN A 26 -2.71 10.14 -11.92
C ASN A 26 -2.75 11.66 -11.72
N ARG A 27 -3.17 12.16 -10.55
CA ARG A 27 -2.94 13.59 -10.25
C ARG A 27 -1.43 13.82 -10.25
N PRO A 28 -0.90 14.78 -11.02
CA PRO A 28 0.51 15.13 -10.90
C PRO A 28 0.73 15.49 -9.44
N ARG A 29 1.61 14.75 -8.76
CA ARG A 29 2.21 15.27 -7.52
C ARG A 29 2.84 16.57 -7.96
N GLY A 30 2.28 17.70 -7.54
CA GLY A 30 2.84 19.02 -7.87
C GLY A 30 4.33 18.91 -7.65
N ALA A 31 5.10 19.12 -8.72
CA ALA A 31 6.55 19.15 -8.63
C ALA A 31 6.87 20.31 -7.69
N VAL A 32 7.14 19.98 -6.43
CA VAL A 32 7.66 20.95 -5.48
C VAL A 32 9.10 21.14 -5.93
N VAL A 33 9.30 22.11 -6.81
CA VAL A 33 10.65 22.59 -7.12
C VAL A 33 11.22 23.00 -5.76
N SER A 34 12.17 22.21 -5.27
CA SER A 34 12.76 22.43 -3.95
C SER A 34 13.76 23.56 -4.14
N GLU A 35 13.31 24.80 -3.94
CA GLU A 35 14.25 25.93 -3.89
C GLU A 35 15.24 25.69 -2.74
N PRO A 36 16.55 25.82 -2.97
CA PRO A 36 17.52 25.73 -1.90
C PRO A 36 17.31 26.88 -0.92
N GLY A 37 17.02 26.56 0.34
CA GLY A 37 16.98 27.54 1.41
C GLY A 37 18.39 28.05 1.69
N TYR A 38 18.58 29.36 1.65
CA TYR A 38 19.82 30.03 2.07
C TYR A 38 19.63 30.62 3.47
N ASP A 39 20.68 30.60 4.29
CA ASP A 39 20.66 31.28 5.59
C ASP A 39 20.82 32.80 5.43
N SER A 40 20.68 33.55 6.53
CA SER A 40 20.83 35.01 6.56
C SER A 40 22.23 35.52 6.18
N ARG A 41 23.21 34.62 5.98
CA ARG A 41 24.56 34.91 5.50
C ARG A 41 24.78 34.45 4.05
N GLY A 42 23.71 34.07 3.34
CA GLY A 42 23.76 33.63 1.95
C GLY A 42 24.37 32.24 1.74
N SER A 43 24.59 31.46 2.81
CA SER A 43 25.11 30.10 2.71
C SER A 43 23.99 29.10 2.49
N GLN A 44 24.19 28.18 1.53
CA GLN A 44 23.19 27.18 1.19
C GLN A 44 23.01 26.16 2.33
N VAL A 45 21.79 26.05 2.85
CA VAL A 45 21.46 25.11 3.92
C VAL A 45 21.45 23.68 3.35
N ARG A 46 22.49 22.90 3.62
CA ARG A 46 22.50 21.46 3.30
C ARG A 46 21.62 20.72 4.29
N PHE A 47 20.41 20.35 3.86
CA PHE A 47 19.63 19.34 4.58
C PHE A 47 20.30 17.97 4.41
N PRO A 48 20.38 17.14 5.46
CA PRO A 48 20.87 15.77 5.31
C PRO A 48 19.98 15.04 4.29
N ALA A 49 20.59 14.51 3.24
CA ALA A 49 19.88 13.72 2.26
C ALA A 49 19.22 12.55 2.98
N ALA A 50 17.89 12.51 3.00
CA ALA A 50 17.18 11.30 3.42
C ALA A 50 17.68 10.18 2.51
N GLN A 51 18.33 9.16 3.08
CA GLN A 51 18.80 8.01 2.33
C GLN A 51 17.60 7.45 1.55
N SER A 52 17.64 7.65 0.23
CA SER A 52 16.52 7.35 -0.64
C SER A 52 16.40 5.83 -0.73
N LEU A 53 15.36 5.28 -0.11
CA LEU A 53 14.95 3.87 -0.26
C LEU A 53 14.60 3.51 -1.73
N ALA A 54 14.55 4.50 -2.63
CA ALA A 54 14.29 4.28 -4.04
C ALA A 54 15.45 3.61 -4.79
N SER A 55 16.67 3.58 -4.22
CA SER A 55 17.81 2.92 -4.85
C SER A 55 17.79 1.38 -4.70
N SER A 56 17.17 0.85 -3.64
CA SER A 56 17.16 -0.58 -3.31
C SER A 56 16.02 -1.37 -3.94
N SER A 57 15.17 -0.74 -4.75
CA SER A 57 13.95 -1.36 -5.30
C SER A 57 14.10 -1.95 -6.70
N ARG A 58 15.29 -1.87 -7.32
CA ARG A 58 15.47 -2.25 -8.73
C ARG A 58 15.72 -3.75 -8.94
N ASP A 59 16.24 -4.46 -7.94
CA ASP A 59 16.65 -5.87 -8.05
C ASP A 59 16.05 -6.77 -6.94
N PHE A 60 14.88 -6.43 -6.41
CA PHE A 60 14.23 -7.22 -5.37
C PHE A 60 13.34 -8.30 -5.99
N ASP A 61 13.88 -9.52 -6.15
CA ASP A 61 13.09 -10.72 -6.43
C ASP A 61 12.73 -11.45 -5.12
N PRO A 62 11.44 -11.47 -4.73
CA PRO A 62 11.00 -12.06 -3.46
C PRO A 62 11.15 -13.59 -3.39
N ARG A 63 11.47 -14.27 -4.51
CA ARG A 63 11.64 -15.73 -4.52
C ARG A 63 13.08 -16.19 -4.30
N THR A 64 14.05 -15.32 -4.55
CA THR A 64 15.47 -15.71 -4.62
C THR A 64 16.34 -14.94 -3.63
N ARG A 65 15.89 -13.79 -3.13
CA ARG A 65 16.67 -12.98 -2.20
C ARG A 65 16.43 -13.41 -0.75
N ALA A 66 17.45 -14.01 -0.13
CA ALA A 66 17.56 -14.12 1.31
C ALA A 66 18.17 -12.83 1.90
N PHE A 67 17.67 -12.38 3.05
CA PHE A 67 18.28 -11.29 3.80
C PHE A 67 19.49 -11.83 4.57
N SER A 68 20.58 -11.07 4.62
CA SER A 68 21.70 -11.40 5.51
C SER A 68 21.34 -11.07 6.96
N ASP A 69 22.02 -11.70 7.93
CA ASP A 69 21.84 -11.40 9.35
C ASP A 69 22.08 -9.91 9.69
N GLU A 70 22.93 -9.23 8.92
CA GLU A 70 23.17 -7.78 9.05
C GLU A 70 21.96 -6.95 8.59
N GLU A 71 21.30 -7.35 7.50
CA GLU A 71 20.10 -6.67 6.99
C GLU A 71 18.88 -6.91 7.88
N LEU A 72 18.85 -8.04 8.59
CA LEU A 72 17.80 -8.38 9.55
C LEU A 72 17.94 -7.64 10.88
N LYS A 73 19.06 -6.96 11.14
CA LYS A 73 19.21 -6.18 12.36
C LYS A 73 18.15 -5.08 12.41
N PRO A 74 17.40 -4.98 13.52
CA PRO A 74 16.40 -3.95 13.66
C PRO A 74 17.08 -2.59 13.57
N GLN A 75 16.63 -1.77 12.61
CA GLN A 75 17.10 -0.41 12.48
C GLN A 75 16.91 0.34 13.80
N PRO A 76 17.85 1.23 14.19
CA PRO A 76 17.78 1.94 15.45
C PRO A 76 16.43 2.64 15.59
N MET A 77 15.71 2.34 16.67
CA MET A 77 14.35 2.81 16.87
C MET A 77 14.34 4.33 17.06
N ILE A 78 13.91 5.04 16.02
CA ILE A 78 13.71 6.49 16.08
C ILE A 78 12.55 6.77 17.03
N LYS A 79 12.87 7.34 18.19
CA LYS A 79 11.85 7.74 19.17
C LYS A 79 10.99 8.86 18.58
N LYS A 80 9.67 8.68 18.62
CA LYS A 80 8.72 9.73 18.22
C LYS A 80 8.88 10.95 19.15
N SER A 81 8.86 12.15 18.57
CA SER A 81 8.84 13.39 19.36
C SER A 81 7.65 13.40 20.33
N ARG A 82 7.87 13.94 21.54
CA ARG A 82 6.82 14.08 22.55
C ARG A 82 5.74 15.03 22.03
N LYS A 83 4.47 14.70 22.25
CA LYS A 83 3.34 15.55 21.87
C LYS A 83 3.35 16.81 22.75
N GLN A 84 3.57 17.96 22.13
CA GLN A 84 3.39 19.26 22.78
C GLN A 84 1.95 19.71 22.52
N PHE A 85 1.16 19.87 23.58
CA PHE A 85 -0.18 20.40 23.50
C PHE A 85 -0.13 21.93 23.53
N VAL A 86 -0.97 22.57 22.74
CA VAL A 86 -1.15 24.03 22.79
C VAL A 86 -2.18 24.31 23.89
N PRO A 87 -1.84 25.09 24.95
CA PRO A 87 -2.79 25.52 25.97
C PRO A 87 -4.01 26.21 25.35
N ASP A 88 -5.18 26.09 26.00
CA ASP A 88 -6.45 26.58 25.43
C ASP A 88 -6.44 28.09 25.17
N GLU A 89 -5.82 28.86 26.05
CA GLU A 89 -5.60 30.30 25.93
C GLU A 89 -4.76 30.70 24.71
N MET A 90 -3.94 29.77 24.18
CA MET A 90 -3.06 29.99 23.04
C MET A 90 -3.60 29.40 21.72
N LYS A 91 -4.84 28.92 21.71
CA LYS A 91 -5.50 28.41 20.49
C LYS A 91 -6.04 29.56 19.64
N ASP A 92 -5.15 30.17 18.88
CA ASP A 92 -5.46 31.22 17.91
C ASP A 92 -6.12 30.69 16.62
N GLU A 93 -6.57 31.61 15.75
CA GLU A 93 -7.15 31.28 14.44
C GLU A 93 -6.15 30.48 13.56
N LYS A 94 -4.85 30.79 13.67
CA LYS A 94 -3.78 30.08 12.95
C LYS A 94 -3.67 28.62 13.39
N TYR A 95 -3.80 28.32 14.67
CA TYR A 95 -3.88 26.96 15.21
C TYR A 95 -5.10 26.22 14.64
N TRP A 96 -6.28 26.83 14.66
CA TRP A 96 -7.50 26.21 14.12
C TRP A 96 -7.41 25.94 12.62
N ALA A 97 -6.84 26.86 11.83
CA ALA A 97 -6.58 26.65 10.42
C ALA A 97 -5.66 25.45 10.16
N ARG A 98 -4.55 25.34 10.92
CA ARG A 98 -3.66 24.16 10.86
C ARG A 98 -4.38 22.87 11.25
N ARG A 99 -5.20 22.90 12.30
CA ARG A 99 -5.94 21.73 12.79
C ARG A 99 -6.95 21.24 11.76
N ARG A 100 -7.71 22.15 11.15
CA ARG A 100 -8.63 21.86 10.03
C ARG A 100 -7.89 21.23 8.85
N LYS A 101 -6.75 21.82 8.43
CA LYS A 101 -5.91 21.28 7.34
C LYS A 101 -5.41 19.87 7.65
N ASN A 102 -4.94 19.62 8.88
CA ASN A 102 -4.48 18.30 9.30
C ASN A 102 -5.61 17.26 9.31
N ASN A 103 -6.81 17.61 9.78
CA ASN A 103 -7.98 16.73 9.74
C ASN A 103 -8.34 16.34 8.31
N MET A 104 -8.35 17.30 7.38
CA MET A 104 -8.60 17.04 5.97
C MET A 104 -7.51 16.14 5.35
N ALA A 105 -6.24 16.40 5.65
CA ALA A 105 -5.13 15.56 5.20
C ALA A 105 -5.23 14.13 5.77
N ALA A 106 -5.57 13.98 7.06
CA ALA A 106 -5.76 12.68 7.69
C ALA A 106 -6.91 11.90 7.05
N LYS A 107 -8.04 12.56 6.75
CA LYS A 107 -9.15 11.94 6.01
C LYS A 107 -8.70 11.47 4.62
N ARG A 108 -8.07 12.34 3.84
CA ARG A 108 -7.56 12.00 2.50
C ARG A 108 -6.56 10.83 2.56
N SER A 109 -5.68 10.81 3.56
CA SER A 109 -4.72 9.71 3.77
C SER A 109 -5.42 8.38 4.08
N ARG A 110 -6.44 8.40 4.95
CA ARG A 110 -7.25 7.21 5.27
C ARG A 110 -8.00 6.69 4.04
N ASP A 111 -8.59 7.58 3.26
CA ASP A 111 -9.35 7.21 2.06
C ASP A 111 -8.41 6.63 0.98
N ALA A 112 -7.23 7.22 0.79
CA ALA A 112 -6.21 6.70 -0.12
C ALA A 112 -5.70 5.31 0.31
N ARG A 113 -5.47 5.10 1.61
CA ARG A 113 -5.07 3.78 2.13
C ARG A 113 -6.17 2.74 1.87
N ARG A 114 -7.42 3.06 2.21
CA ARG A 114 -8.56 2.16 2.02
C ARG A 114 -8.73 1.75 0.55
N ILE A 115 -8.57 2.70 -0.37
CA ILE A 115 -8.61 2.39 -1.81
C ILE A 115 -7.52 1.38 -2.18
N LYS A 116 -6.29 1.58 -1.70
CA LYS A 116 -5.18 0.66 -1.99
C LYS A 116 -5.43 -0.72 -1.40
N GLU A 117 -5.90 -0.79 -0.15
CA GLU A 117 -6.26 -2.06 0.52
C GLU A 117 -7.35 -2.81 -0.25
N ASN A 118 -8.42 -2.11 -0.67
CA ASN A 118 -9.48 -2.71 -1.47
C ASN A 118 -8.98 -3.22 -2.83
N GLN A 119 -8.07 -2.48 -3.49
CA GLN A 119 -7.46 -2.94 -4.74
C GLN A 119 -6.63 -4.21 -4.55
N ILE A 120 -5.87 -4.30 -3.45
CA ILE A 120 -5.09 -5.50 -3.12
C ILE A 120 -6.02 -6.68 -2.87
N ALA A 121 -7.08 -6.49 -2.08
CA ALA A 121 -8.05 -7.54 -1.79
C ALA A 121 -8.71 -8.08 -3.08
N LEU A 122 -9.16 -7.19 -3.97
CA LEU A 122 -9.74 -7.58 -5.26
C LEU A 122 -8.74 -8.33 -6.15
N ARG A 123 -7.49 -7.85 -6.22
CA ARG A 123 -6.45 -8.53 -7.00
C ARG A 123 -6.08 -9.90 -6.43
N ALA A 124 -5.99 -10.02 -5.10
CA ALA A 124 -5.72 -11.28 -4.42
C ALA A 124 -6.81 -12.31 -4.73
N GLY A 125 -8.08 -11.94 -4.54
CA GLY A 125 -9.21 -12.85 -4.83
C GLY A 125 -9.27 -13.27 -6.30
N PHE A 126 -8.95 -12.38 -7.25
CA PHE A 126 -8.84 -12.76 -8.66
C PHE A 126 -7.72 -13.79 -8.89
N LEU A 127 -6.52 -13.53 -8.37
CA LEU A 127 -5.38 -14.44 -8.53
C LEU A 127 -5.60 -15.79 -7.84
N GLU A 128 -6.28 -15.82 -6.69
CA GLU A 128 -6.66 -17.05 -6.00
C GLU A 128 -7.60 -17.90 -6.87
N LYS A 129 -8.63 -17.28 -7.48
CA LYS A 129 -9.55 -17.96 -8.38
C LYS A 129 -8.84 -18.51 -9.62
N GLU A 130 -7.99 -17.71 -10.26
CA GLU A 130 -7.21 -18.15 -11.43
C GLU A 130 -6.26 -19.29 -11.08
N ASN A 131 -5.54 -19.19 -9.96
CA ASN A 131 -4.62 -20.23 -9.50
C ASN A 131 -5.37 -21.54 -9.21
N MET A 132 -6.54 -21.47 -8.57
CA MET A 132 -7.40 -22.63 -8.38
C MET A 132 -7.83 -23.27 -9.70
N GLY A 133 -8.24 -22.47 -10.68
CA GLY A 133 -8.60 -22.97 -12.02
C GLY A 133 -7.42 -23.66 -12.72
N LEU A 134 -6.23 -23.05 -12.68
CA LEU A 134 -5.02 -23.64 -13.25
C LEU A 134 -4.62 -24.95 -12.57
N ARG A 135 -4.77 -25.06 -11.25
CA ARG A 135 -4.53 -26.29 -10.50
C ARG A 135 -5.49 -27.41 -10.91
N GLN A 136 -6.78 -27.09 -11.02
CA GLN A 136 -7.79 -28.06 -11.47
C GLN A 136 -7.48 -28.58 -12.88
N GLU A 137 -7.12 -27.69 -13.81
CA GLU A 137 -6.78 -28.09 -15.17
C GLU A 137 -5.49 -28.92 -15.23
N MET A 138 -4.48 -28.54 -14.45
CA MET A 138 -3.24 -29.31 -14.34
C MET A 138 -3.48 -30.71 -13.77
N ASP A 139 -4.34 -30.85 -12.76
CA ASP A 139 -4.72 -32.15 -12.21
C ASP A 139 -5.52 -32.99 -13.21
N ARG A 140 -6.41 -32.36 -14.01
CA ARG A 140 -7.15 -33.02 -15.10
C ARG A 140 -6.18 -33.61 -16.13
N LEU A 141 -5.25 -32.78 -16.62
CA LEU A 141 -4.26 -33.18 -17.63
C LEU A 141 -3.29 -34.24 -17.09
N LYS A 142 -2.87 -34.15 -15.82
CA LYS A 142 -2.03 -35.18 -15.19
C LYS A 142 -2.74 -36.53 -15.16
N LYS A 143 -4.02 -36.57 -14.78
CA LYS A 143 -4.81 -37.82 -14.78
C LYS A 143 -4.94 -38.38 -16.18
N GLU A 144 -5.25 -37.54 -17.17
CA GLU A 144 -5.33 -37.95 -18.57
C GLU A 144 -4.00 -38.51 -19.08
N ASN A 145 -2.89 -37.83 -18.79
CA ASN A 145 -1.55 -38.28 -19.17
C ASN A 145 -1.17 -39.62 -18.52
N MET A 146 -1.52 -39.81 -17.24
CA MET A 146 -1.33 -41.08 -16.53
C MET A 146 -2.11 -42.21 -17.21
N LEU A 147 -3.39 -42.00 -17.51
CA LEU A 147 -4.21 -42.99 -18.21
C LEU A 147 -3.65 -43.33 -19.60
N LEU A 148 -3.13 -42.35 -20.33
CA LEU A 148 -2.50 -42.57 -21.63
C LEU A 148 -1.20 -43.36 -21.50
N ARG A 149 -0.37 -43.06 -20.50
CA ARG A 149 0.85 -43.82 -20.20
C ARG A 149 0.54 -45.27 -19.85
N ASP A 150 -0.47 -45.52 -19.01
CA ASP A 150 -0.92 -46.87 -18.64
C ASP A 150 -1.48 -47.65 -19.83
N LYS A 151 -2.08 -46.97 -20.80
CA LYS A 151 -2.50 -47.61 -22.06
C LYS A 151 -1.31 -47.95 -22.93
N LEU A 152 -0.36 -47.02 -23.09
CA LEU A 152 0.82 -47.22 -23.92
C LEU A 152 1.71 -48.34 -23.39
N SER A 153 1.89 -48.46 -22.07
CA SER A 153 2.72 -49.52 -21.48
C SER A 153 2.23 -50.91 -21.86
N LYS A 154 0.91 -51.11 -21.95
CA LYS A 154 0.31 -52.40 -22.36
C LYS A 154 0.63 -52.81 -23.80
N PHE A 155 1.04 -51.87 -24.64
CA PHE A 155 1.39 -52.12 -26.04
C PHE A 155 2.90 -52.09 -26.30
N SER A 156 3.71 -51.60 -25.35
CA SER A 156 5.17 -51.62 -25.46
C SER A 156 5.81 -52.91 -24.94
N ASP A 157 5.05 -53.77 -24.25
CA ASP A 157 5.50 -55.05 -23.70
C ASP A 157 5.26 -56.25 -24.65
N VAL A 158 5.06 -55.98 -25.95
CA VAL A 158 4.99 -56.97 -27.06
C VAL A 158 6.15 -56.71 -28.02
#